data_AF-A0A226EIU1-F1
#
_entry.id   AF-A0A226EIU1-F1
#
_cell.length_a   1.000
_cell.length_b   1.000
_cell.length_c   1.000
_cell.angle_alpha   90.00
_cell.angle_beta   90.00
_cell.angle_gamma   90.00
#
_symmetry.space_group_name_H-M   'P 1'
#
loop_
_entity.id
_entity.type
_entity.pdbx_description
1 polymer ?
#
loop_
_entity_poly.entity_id
_entity_poly.type
_entity_poly.pdbx_seq_one_letter_code
_entity_poly.pdbx_strand_id
1 'polypeptide(L)'
;MGKIQKVLEPLASDLIECKCLKNLVIFLEERKVLKNSDRKNFIGANTDLEILERLMTVLKKKDESALKVVEEFLMSDGHYAQLRVKFAESWINEKNRRRILKRAIGDSMMFLCSVQPA
;
A
#
# COMPACT_ATOMS: atom_id res chain seq x y z
N MET A 1 -6.59 6.25 8.44
CA MET A 1 -5.38 5.56 7.92
C MET A 1 -5.67 5.04 6.51
N GLY A 2 -4.96 5.54 5.50
CA GLY A 2 -5.18 5.16 4.10
C GLY A 2 -4.74 3.73 3.79
N LYS A 3 -5.45 3.04 2.90
CA LYS A 3 -5.18 1.64 2.48
C LYS A 3 -3.71 1.41 2.07
N ILE A 4 -3.13 2.41 1.38
CA ILE A 4 -1.73 2.41 0.95
C ILE A 4 -0.75 2.36 2.11
N GLN A 5 -1.04 3.07 3.20
CA GLN A 5 -0.17 3.12 4.35
C GLN A 5 -0.03 1.72 4.98
N LYS A 6 -1.15 1.01 5.18
CA LYS A 6 -1.14 -0.32 5.78
C LYS A 6 -0.40 -1.38 4.97
N VAL A 7 -0.28 -1.17 3.67
CA VAL A 7 0.40 -2.10 2.76
C VAL A 7 1.90 -1.79 2.73
N LEU A 8 2.27 -0.51 2.71
CA LEU A 8 3.67 -0.07 2.62
C LEU A 8 4.41 0.00 3.96
N GLU A 9 3.70 0.25 5.06
CA GLU A 9 4.27 0.32 6.41
C GLU A 9 5.01 -0.95 6.84
N PRO A 10 4.50 -2.18 6.65
CA PRO A 10 5.26 -3.39 6.95
C PRO A 10 6.45 -3.64 6.01
N LEU A 11 6.50 -2.94 4.87
CA LEU A 11 7.60 -3.02 3.90
C LEU A 11 8.64 -1.91 4.08
N ALA A 12 8.35 -0.92 4.93
CA ALA A 12 9.18 0.26 5.14
C ALA A 12 10.64 -0.09 5.44
N SER A 13 10.84 -0.97 6.43
CA SER A 13 12.16 -1.42 6.85
C SER A 13 12.86 -2.21 5.75
N ASP A 14 12.16 -3.13 5.08
CA ASP A 14 12.73 -3.97 4.02
C ASP A 14 13.13 -3.14 2.78
N LEU A 15 12.35 -2.10 2.45
CA LEU A 15 12.65 -1.19 1.33
C LEU A 15 13.91 -0.36 1.57
N ILE A 16 14.13 0.06 2.83
CA ILE A 16 15.34 0.77 3.25
C ILE A 16 16.54 -0.17 3.22
N GLU A 17 16.43 -1.38 3.80
CA GLU A 17 17.51 -2.36 3.82
C GLU A 17 17.93 -2.79 2.40
N CYS A 18 16.95 -2.94 1.51
CA CYS A 18 17.19 -3.29 0.11
C CYS A 18 17.72 -2.12 -0.74
N LYS A 19 17.81 -0.90 -0.18
CA LYS A 19 18.28 0.33 -0.88
C LYS A 19 17.61 0.57 -2.24
N CYS A 20 16.37 0.09 -2.38
CA CYS A 20 15.64 0.10 -3.65
C CYS A 20 14.74 1.32 -3.83
N LEU A 21 14.64 2.18 -2.81
CA LEU A 21 13.73 3.34 -2.78
C LEU A 21 13.97 4.34 -3.90
N LYS A 22 15.22 4.63 -4.24
CA LYS A 22 15.55 5.54 -5.36
C LYS A 22 15.09 4.97 -6.70
N ASN A 23 15.33 3.67 -6.92
CA ASN A 23 14.89 2.97 -8.12
C ASN A 23 13.37 2.91 -8.20
N LEU A 24 12.70 2.70 -7.06
CA LEU A 24 11.24 2.71 -6.98
C LEU A 24 10.66 4.09 -7.33
N VAL A 25 11.26 5.18 -6.84
CA VAL A 25 10.83 6.55 -7.19
C VAL A 25 10.96 6.79 -8.69
N ILE A 26 12.10 6.42 -9.28
CA ILE A 26 12.32 6.54 -10.74
C ILE A 26 11.28 5.73 -11.51
N PHE A 27 11.03 4.47 -11.11
CA PHE A 27 10.06 3.60 -11.77
C PHE A 27 8.64 4.16 -11.71
N LEU A 28 8.25 4.75 -10.57
CA LEU A 28 6.94 5.38 -10.42
C LEU A 28 6.79 6.64 -11.29
N GLU A 29 7.88 7.34 -11.59
CA GLU A 29 7.90 8.48 -12.51
C GLU A 29 7.79 8.04 -13.97
N GLU A 30 8.56 7.02 -14.37
CA GLU A 30 8.49 6.43 -15.71
C GLU A 30 7.08 5.93 -16.04
N ARG A 31 6.41 5.35 -15.03
CA ARG A 31 5.03 4.88 -15.11
C ARG A 31 3.99 5.98 -14.92
N LYS A 32 4.42 7.25 -14.84
CA LYS A 32 3.57 8.46 -14.71
C LYS A 32 2.67 8.46 -13.46
N VAL A 33 3.00 7.66 -12.44
CA VAL A 33 2.33 7.67 -11.13
C VAL A 33 2.72 8.92 -10.36
N LEU A 34 4.02 9.21 -10.36
CA LEU A 34 4.58 10.47 -9.86
C LEU A 34 4.64 11.49 -11.00
N LYS A 35 4.08 12.68 -10.75
CA LYS A 35 4.15 13.82 -11.67
C LYS A 35 5.32 14.74 -11.29
N ASN A 36 5.72 15.63 -12.19
CA ASN A 36 6.74 16.65 -11.91
C ASN A 36 6.39 17.52 -10.67
N SER A 37 5.10 17.71 -10.37
CA SER A 37 4.64 18.38 -9.15
C SER A 37 4.98 17.59 -7.88
N ASP A 38 4.98 16.26 -7.97
CA ASP A 38 5.27 15.37 -6.86
C ASP A 38 6.77 15.26 -6.58
N ARG A 39 7.61 15.36 -7.64
CA ARG A 39 9.09 15.42 -7.53
C ARG A 39 9.57 16.49 -6.54
N LYS A 40 8.85 17.61 -6.45
CA LYS A 40 9.16 18.69 -5.49
C LYS A 40 9.16 18.19 -4.04
N ASN A 41 8.35 17.19 -3.72
CA ASN A 41 8.31 16.59 -2.39
C ASN A 41 9.54 15.72 -2.08
N PHE A 42 10.38 15.39 -3.06
CA PHE A 42 11.61 14.62 -2.86
C PHE A 42 12.86 15.50 -2.86
N ILE A 43 12.74 16.80 -3.16
CA ILE A 43 13.85 17.75 -3.12
C ILE A 43 14.35 17.88 -1.67
N GLY A 44 15.64 17.65 -1.46
CA GLY A 44 16.29 17.70 -0.15
C GLY A 44 16.15 16.44 0.70
N ALA A 45 15.56 15.36 0.18
CA ALA A 45 15.61 14.05 0.84
C ALA A 45 16.98 13.41 0.59
N ASN A 46 17.80 13.31 1.64
CA ASN A 46 19.18 12.82 1.53
C ASN A 46 19.35 11.41 2.10
N THR A 47 18.40 10.98 2.93
CA THR A 47 18.38 9.65 3.55
C THR A 47 17.28 8.77 2.98
N ASP A 48 17.49 7.46 2.97
CA ASP A 48 16.49 6.50 2.52
C ASP A 48 15.21 6.57 3.38
N LEU A 49 15.34 6.89 4.67
CA LEU A 49 14.22 7.14 5.57
C LEU A 49 13.37 8.34 5.10
N GLU A 50 13.99 9.48 4.81
CA GLU A 50 13.26 10.67 4.31
C GLU A 50 12.59 10.40 2.97
N ILE A 51 13.28 9.68 2.07
CA ILE A 51 12.72 9.30 0.77
C ILE A 51 11.48 8.42 0.98
N LEU A 52 11.55 7.44 1.89
CA LEU A 52 10.43 6.58 2.23
C LEU A 52 9.25 7.38 2.80
N GLU A 53 9.47 8.26 3.76
CA GLU A 53 8.39 9.05 4.38
C GLU A 53 7.69 9.96 3.35
N ARG A 54 8.49 10.60 2.48
CA ARG A 54 7.97 11.42 1.38
C ARG A 54 7.23 10.56 0.36
N LEU A 55 7.75 9.39 0.02
CA LEU A 55 7.11 8.43 -0.87
C LEU A 55 5.77 7.97 -0.32
N MET A 56 5.70 7.58 0.96
CA MET A 56 4.46 7.21 1.62
C MET A 56 3.46 8.37 1.62
N THR A 57 3.92 9.60 1.84
CA THR A 57 3.07 10.80 1.84
C THR A 57 2.46 11.06 0.47
N VAL A 58 3.26 10.91 -0.61
CA VAL A 58 2.77 11.08 -1.97
C VAL A 58 1.84 9.93 -2.35
N LEU A 59 2.23 8.69 -2.11
CA LEU A 59 1.43 7.52 -2.45
C LEU A 59 0.10 7.51 -1.69
N LYS A 60 0.03 7.98 -0.43
CA LYS A 60 -1.25 8.13 0.31
C LYS A 60 -2.29 8.99 -0.42
N LYS A 61 -1.86 9.91 -1.29
CA LYS A 61 -2.74 10.79 -2.08
C LYS A 61 -3.07 10.21 -3.47
N LYS A 62 -2.56 9.02 -3.80
CA LYS A 62 -2.78 8.35 -5.08
C LYS A 62 -3.80 7.22 -4.94
N ASP A 63 -4.33 6.79 -6.08
CA ASP A 63 -5.28 5.69 -6.16
C ASP A 63 -4.60 4.32 -6.02
N GLU A 64 -5.40 3.26 -5.91
CA GLU A 64 -4.90 1.86 -5.82
C GLU A 64 -4.06 1.43 -7.03
N SER A 65 -4.09 2.17 -8.13
CA SER A 65 -3.19 2.00 -9.29
C SER A 65 -1.71 2.17 -8.92
N ALA A 66 -1.38 3.04 -7.97
CA ALA A 66 -0.01 3.26 -7.54
C ALA A 66 0.60 2.00 -6.91
N LEU A 67 -0.20 1.22 -6.18
CA LEU A 67 0.23 -0.03 -5.55
C LEU A 67 0.47 -1.13 -6.58
N LYS A 68 -0.30 -1.16 -7.67
CA LYS A 68 -0.03 -2.07 -8.79
C LYS A 68 1.32 -1.79 -9.42
N VAL A 69 1.70 -0.52 -9.54
CA VAL A 69 3.02 -0.15 -10.09
C VAL A 69 4.15 -0.50 -9.12
N VAL A 70 3.93 -0.36 -7.80
CA VAL A 70 4.88 -0.86 -6.80
C VAL A 70 5.02 -2.39 -6.91
N GLU A 71 3.92 -3.11 -7.08
CA GLU A 71 3.93 -4.57 -7.31
C GLU A 71 4.72 -4.93 -8.58
N GLU A 72 4.49 -4.22 -9.69
CA GLU A 72 5.26 -4.39 -10.94
C GLU A 72 6.76 -4.17 -10.75
N PHE A 73 7.16 -3.17 -9.96
CA PHE A 73 8.57 -2.93 -9.62
C PHE A 73 9.16 -4.10 -8.81
N LEU A 74 8.42 -4.61 -7.82
CA LEU A 74 8.86 -5.80 -7.06
C LEU A 74 8.89 -7.06 -7.94
N MET A 75 8.15 -7.06 -9.05
CA MET A 75 8.14 -8.14 -10.05
C MET A 75 9.26 -8.03 -11.08
N SER A 76 9.76 -6.82 -11.37
CA SER A 76 10.76 -6.59 -12.41
C SER A 76 12.14 -7.16 -12.07
N ASP A 77 12.45 -7.35 -10.79
CA ASP A 77 13.71 -7.92 -10.33
C ASP A 77 13.48 -9.09 -9.36
N GLY A 78 14.20 -10.18 -9.57
CA GLY A 78 14.20 -11.36 -8.69
C GLY A 78 14.81 -11.07 -7.32
N HIS A 79 15.65 -10.05 -7.19
CA HIS A 79 16.23 -9.59 -5.93
C HIS A 79 15.14 -9.17 -4.92
N TYR A 80 13.97 -8.73 -5.39
CA TYR A 80 12.86 -8.28 -4.55
C TYR A 80 11.89 -9.40 -4.15
N ALA A 81 12.26 -10.69 -4.29
CA ALA A 81 11.36 -11.82 -4.03
C ALA A 81 10.78 -11.82 -2.60
N GLN A 82 11.58 -11.53 -1.57
CA GLN A 82 11.10 -11.47 -0.18
C GLN A 82 10.14 -10.29 0.06
N LEU A 83 10.48 -9.11 -0.49
CA LEU A 83 9.62 -7.92 -0.48
C LEU A 83 8.29 -8.20 -1.20
N ARG A 84 8.32 -8.96 -2.30
CA ARG A 84 7.13 -9.33 -3.07
C ARG A 84 6.18 -10.20 -2.25
N VAL A 85 6.69 -11.17 -1.49
CA VAL A 85 5.87 -12.02 -0.61
C VAL A 85 5.22 -11.16 0.48
N LYS A 86 5.99 -10.35 1.20
CA LYS A 86 5.45 -9.45 2.24
C LYS A 86 4.45 -8.42 1.69
N PHE A 87 4.68 -7.93 0.47
CA PHE A 87 3.78 -7.01 -0.21
C PHE A 87 2.46 -7.71 -0.55
N ALA A 88 2.54 -8.90 -1.13
CA ALA A 88 1.36 -9.71 -1.45
C ALA A 88 0.55 -10.06 -0.19
N GLU A 89 1.21 -10.47 0.89
CA GLU A 89 0.55 -10.77 2.17
C GLU A 89 -0.17 -9.54 2.75
N SER A 90 0.50 -8.38 2.77
CA SER A 90 -0.08 -7.13 3.27
C SER A 90 -1.25 -6.66 2.40
N TRP A 91 -1.14 -6.85 1.08
CA TRP A 91 -2.18 -6.54 0.10
C TRP A 91 -3.40 -7.47 0.22
N ILE A 92 -3.18 -8.77 0.38
CA ILE A 92 -4.21 -9.78 0.59
C ILE A 92 -4.93 -9.52 1.92
N ASN A 93 -4.20 -9.24 3.00
CA ASN A 93 -4.81 -8.92 4.29
C ASN A 93 -5.72 -7.69 4.23
N GLU A 94 -5.31 -6.62 3.53
CA GLU A 94 -6.16 -5.43 3.36
C GLU A 94 -7.38 -5.73 2.45
N LYS A 95 -7.24 -6.56 1.41
CA LYS A 95 -8.36 -7.01 0.56
C LYS A 95 -9.36 -7.90 1.33
N ASN A 96 -8.87 -8.87 2.10
CA ASN A 96 -9.70 -9.78 2.89
C ASN A 96 -10.39 -9.06 4.05
N ARG A 97 -9.73 -8.09 4.69
CA ARG A 97 -10.34 -7.24 5.72
C ARG A 97 -11.59 -6.50 5.21
N ARG A 98 -11.58 -6.02 3.95
CA ARG A 98 -12.79 -5.44 3.33
C ARG A 98 -13.91 -6.46 3.11
N ARG A 99 -13.57 -7.71 2.79
CA ARG A 99 -14.55 -8.78 2.59
C ARG A 99 -15.24 -9.16 3.89
N ILE A 100 -14.48 -9.20 4.98
CA ILE A 100 -14.98 -9.44 6.34
C ILE A 100 -15.86 -8.27 6.83
N LEU A 101 -15.42 -7.02 6.64
CA LEU A 101 -16.21 -5.83 7.00
C LEU A 101 -17.50 -5.68 6.18
N LYS A 102 -17.49 -6.02 4.89
CA LYS A 102 -18.72 -6.03 4.07
C LYS A 102 -19.71 -7.11 4.50
N ARG A 103 -19.24 -8.27 4.96
CA ARG A 103 -20.11 -9.29 5.57
C ARG A 103 -20.69 -8.80 6.90
N ALA A 104 -19.86 -8.21 7.77
CA ALA A 104 -20.31 -7.69 9.06
C ALA A 104 -21.40 -6.60 8.94
N ILE A 105 -21.41 -5.81 7.87
CA ILE A 105 -22.44 -4.78 7.63
C ILE A 105 -23.69 -5.36 6.92
N GLY A 106 -23.57 -6.49 6.23
CA GLY A 106 -24.71 -7.21 5.63
C GLY A 106 -25.44 -8.16 6.59
N ASP A 107 -24.81 -8.58 7.69
CA ASP A 107 -25.38 -9.48 8.70
C ASP A 107 -25.97 -8.75 9.93
N SER A 108 -25.87 -7.42 9.99
CA SER A 108 -26.38 -6.63 11.13
C SER A 108 -27.76 -6.03 10.87
N MET A 109 -28.65 -6.79 10.21
CA MET A 109 -30.06 -6.42 10.02
C MET A 109 -30.98 -7.64 10.05
N MET A 110 -30.91 -8.45 11.11
CA MET A 110 -32.05 -9.25 11.60
C MET A 110 -31.99 -9.31 13.13
N PHE A 111 -32.21 -8.16 13.76
CA PHE A 111 -32.62 -8.08 15.16
C PHE A 111 -34.05 -7.56 15.17
N LEU A 112 -35.02 -8.44 14.90
CA LEU A 112 -36.42 -8.18 15.20
C LEU A 112 -37.03 -9.38 15.90
N CYS A 113 -37.32 -9.15 17.18
CA CYS A 113 -38.32 -9.80 18.01
C CYS A 113 -39.43 -10.51 17.25
N SER A 114 -39.70 -11.75 17.63
CA SER A 114 -41.05 -12.32 17.77
C SER A 114 -40.89 -13.47 18.76
N VAL A 115 -40.95 -13.22 20.07
CA VAL A 115 -42.16 -13.40 20.89
C VAL A 115 -43.17 -14.35 20.25
N GLN A 116 -43.26 -15.57 20.76
CA GLN A 116 -44.56 -16.22 20.98
C GLN A 116 -44.40 -17.40 21.97
N PRO A 117 -45.22 -17.46 23.04
CA PRO A 117 -45.25 -18.58 23.98
C PRO A 117 -46.27 -19.64 23.54
N ALA A 118 -45.98 -20.90 23.87
CA ALA A 118 -46.98 -21.96 24.04
C ALA A 118 -46.50 -22.90 25.16
#